data_AF-A0AAI9YMF3-F1
#
_entry.id   AF-A0AAI9YMF3-F1
#
_cell.length_a   1.000
_cell.length_b   1.000
_cell.length_c   1.000
_cell.angle_alpha   90.00
_cell.angle_beta   90.00
_cell.angle_gamma   90.00
#
_symmetry.space_group_name_H-M   'P 1'
#
loop_
_entity.id
_entity.type
_entity.pdbx_description
1 polymer ?
#
loop_
_entity_poly.entity_id
_entity_poly.type
_entity_poly.pdbx_seq_one_letter_code
_entity_poly.pdbx_strand_id
1 'polypeptide(L)'
;MQLSTILGASFVATASAALPPINLGYLSYPHGNLFVAWSPFTPTTTQEVTEVCDTRGAVKGTATWTTIRAYNTYVFKPICRNPFNVTDAVTNTTYYNLELACVDDNIPLYANPEVTAVVDTKTNKTVETCVPVSLNGQSTYGGCSDHFSGVSYSFACSA
;
A
#
# COMPACT_ATOMS: atom_id res chain seq x y z
N MET A 1 36.25 -39.11 -31.30
CA MET A 1 36.44 -38.31 -30.07
C MET A 1 36.69 -36.88 -30.54
N GLN A 2 36.01 -35.80 -30.19
CA GLN A 2 34.90 -35.53 -29.27
C GLN A 2 34.41 -34.12 -29.69
N LEU A 3 33.14 -33.96 -30.12
CA LEU A 3 32.56 -32.65 -30.39
C LEU A 3 32.23 -31.97 -29.05
N SER A 4 32.79 -30.79 -28.83
CA SER A 4 32.49 -29.97 -27.64
C SER A 4 31.35 -29.01 -27.96
N THR A 5 30.16 -29.33 -27.49
CA THR A 5 29.00 -28.44 -27.51
C THR A 5 29.12 -27.41 -26.40
N ILE A 6 29.31 -26.14 -26.77
CA ILE A 6 29.24 -25.01 -25.84
C ILE A 6 27.76 -24.71 -25.59
N LEU A 7 27.26 -25.14 -24.43
CA LEU A 7 25.94 -24.74 -23.93
C LEU A 7 26.06 -23.31 -23.37
N GLY A 8 25.68 -22.32 -24.17
CA GLY A 8 25.46 -20.96 -23.70
C GLY A 8 24.21 -20.92 -22.83
N ALA A 9 24.40 -20.76 -21.51
CA ALA A 9 23.30 -20.49 -20.59
C ALA A 9 22.86 -19.03 -20.76
N SER A 10 21.75 -18.81 -21.48
CA SER A 10 21.08 -17.52 -21.54
C SER A 10 20.37 -17.29 -20.20
N PHE A 11 20.96 -16.47 -19.33
CA PHE A 11 20.27 -15.97 -18.15
C PHE A 11 19.26 -14.91 -18.59
N VAL A 12 17.98 -15.26 -18.65
CA VAL A 12 16.91 -14.26 -18.73
C VAL A 12 16.87 -13.57 -17.37
N ALA A 13 17.51 -12.41 -17.27
CA ALA A 13 17.33 -11.53 -16.14
C ALA A 13 15.86 -11.07 -16.15
N THR A 14 15.04 -11.66 -15.28
CA THR A 14 13.74 -11.08 -14.96
C THR A 14 14.02 -9.76 -14.27
N ALA A 15 13.97 -8.65 -15.02
CA ALA A 15 13.85 -7.33 -14.42
C ALA A 15 12.54 -7.36 -13.63
N SER A 16 12.61 -7.57 -12.30
CA SER A 16 11.46 -7.25 -11.46
C SER A 16 11.26 -5.76 -11.63
N ALA A 17 10.19 -5.35 -12.30
CA ALA A 17 9.78 -3.96 -12.27
C ALA A 17 9.75 -3.55 -10.80
N ALA A 18 10.55 -2.53 -10.44
CA ALA A 18 10.54 -2.00 -9.09
C ALA A 18 9.09 -1.64 -8.76
N LEU A 19 8.62 -2.04 -7.57
CA LEU A 19 7.31 -1.63 -7.12
C LEU A 19 7.29 -0.09 -7.05
N PRO A 20 6.23 0.54 -7.56
CA PRO A 20 6.04 1.96 -7.34
C PRO A 20 5.70 2.20 -5.86
N PRO A 21 5.97 3.41 -5.34
CA PRO A 21 5.69 3.76 -3.95
C PRO A 21 4.29 3.35 -3.53
N ILE A 22 4.21 2.61 -2.43
CA ILE A 22 2.96 2.27 -1.76
C ILE A 22 2.76 3.25 -0.62
N ASN A 23 1.56 3.80 -0.55
CA ASN A 23 1.17 4.71 0.52
C ASN A 23 0.04 4.07 1.32
N LEU A 24 0.11 4.20 2.63
CA LEU A 24 -0.82 3.55 3.57
C LEU A 24 -1.54 4.59 4.40
N GLY A 25 -2.80 4.31 4.72
CA GLY A 25 -3.60 5.19 5.53
C GLY A 25 -4.91 4.60 5.97
N TYR A 26 -5.71 5.46 6.61
CA TYR A 26 -7.03 5.11 7.09
C TYR A 26 -8.09 5.93 6.37
N LEU A 27 -9.06 5.27 5.77
CA LEU A 27 -10.34 5.89 5.46
C LEU A 27 -11.27 5.73 6.64
N SER A 28 -11.66 6.83 7.24
CA SER A 28 -12.67 6.89 8.30
C SER A 28 -14.01 7.31 7.71
N TYR A 29 -15.08 6.68 8.17
CA TYR A 29 -16.47 6.98 7.79
C TYR A 29 -17.38 6.67 9.00
N PRO A 30 -18.68 7.05 9.00
CA PRO A 30 -19.49 7.08 10.24
C PRO A 30 -19.69 5.72 10.93
N HIS A 31 -19.37 4.61 10.27
CA HIS A 31 -19.58 3.25 10.77
C HIS A 31 -18.31 2.41 10.84
N GLY A 32 -17.13 3.04 10.76
CA GLY A 32 -15.86 2.33 10.91
C GLY A 32 -14.72 2.99 10.14
N ASN A 33 -13.65 2.23 9.98
CA ASN A 33 -12.50 2.64 9.20
C ASN A 33 -11.94 1.48 8.38
N LEU A 34 -11.34 1.83 7.25
CA LEU A 34 -10.59 0.92 6.40
C LEU A 34 -9.11 1.29 6.49
N PHE A 35 -8.25 0.31 6.73
CA PHE A 35 -6.83 0.46 6.43
C PHE A 35 -6.63 0.19 4.94
N VAL A 36 -6.09 1.16 4.22
CA VAL A 36 -6.03 1.18 2.77
C VAL A 36 -4.61 1.41 2.29
N ALA A 37 -4.29 0.83 1.13
CA ALA A 37 -3.10 1.13 0.36
C ALA A 37 -3.48 1.81 -0.95
N TRP A 38 -2.62 2.71 -1.44
CA TRP A 38 -2.72 3.27 -2.76
C TRP A 38 -1.35 3.49 -3.39
N SER A 39 -1.31 3.52 -4.72
CA SER A 39 -0.08 3.66 -5.50
C SER A 39 -0.37 4.31 -6.86
N PRO A 40 0.58 5.05 -7.47
CA PRO A 40 1.92 5.41 -6.99
C PRO A 40 1.98 6.79 -6.31
N PHE A 41 0.85 7.51 -6.28
CA PHE A 41 0.79 8.90 -5.87
C PHE A 41 1.06 9.07 -4.37
N THR A 42 2.06 9.87 -4.05
CA THR A 42 2.52 10.16 -2.68
C THR A 42 2.14 11.59 -2.33
N PRO A 43 1.13 11.82 -1.46
CA PRO A 43 0.71 13.17 -1.10
C PRO A 43 1.82 13.93 -0.38
N THR A 44 2.00 15.20 -0.73
CA THR A 44 2.92 16.14 -0.09
C THR A 44 2.19 17.29 0.60
N THR A 45 0.89 17.46 0.32
CA THR A 45 0.04 18.49 0.91
C THR A 45 -1.28 17.95 1.42
N THR A 46 -1.95 18.67 2.33
CA THR A 46 -3.31 18.35 2.79
C THR A 46 -4.30 18.24 1.62
N GLN A 47 -4.18 19.12 0.62
CA GLN A 47 -5.07 19.11 -0.55
C GLN A 47 -4.93 17.81 -1.35
N GLU A 48 -3.70 17.33 -1.53
CA GLU A 48 -3.44 16.06 -2.19
C GLU A 48 -3.95 14.86 -1.38
N VAL A 49 -3.97 14.93 -0.05
CA VAL A 49 -4.63 13.91 0.79
C VAL A 49 -6.16 13.93 0.58
N THR A 50 -6.77 15.11 0.47
CA THR A 50 -8.20 15.24 0.11
C THR A 50 -8.48 14.66 -1.27
N GLU A 51 -7.61 14.89 -2.25
CA GLU A 51 -7.74 14.30 -3.58
C GLU A 51 -7.71 12.78 -3.53
N VAL A 52 -6.80 12.18 -2.75
CA VAL A 52 -6.80 10.72 -2.52
C VAL A 52 -8.15 10.24 -1.99
N CYS A 53 -8.76 10.98 -1.05
CA CYS A 53 -10.08 10.69 -0.46
C CYS A 53 -11.19 10.70 -1.54
N ASP A 54 -11.25 11.76 -2.32
CA ASP A 54 -12.30 11.98 -3.32
C ASP A 54 -12.23 10.97 -4.46
N THR A 55 -11.03 10.48 -4.76
CA THR A 55 -10.77 9.59 -5.87
C THR A 55 -10.73 8.13 -5.43
N ARG A 56 -11.45 7.80 -4.36
CA ARG A 56 -11.67 6.43 -3.91
C ARG A 56 -12.26 5.57 -5.06
N GLY A 57 -11.39 4.85 -5.77
CA GLY A 57 -11.78 4.02 -6.91
C GLY A 57 -11.40 4.62 -8.26
N ALA A 58 -11.16 3.74 -9.24
CA ALA A 58 -10.35 3.94 -10.45
C ALA A 58 -10.81 5.07 -11.41
N VAL A 59 -10.61 6.32 -11.00
CA VAL A 59 -10.60 7.47 -11.92
C VAL A 59 -9.18 7.66 -12.43
N LYS A 60 -9.04 7.73 -13.77
CA LYS A 60 -7.75 7.85 -14.46
C LYS A 60 -6.98 9.08 -13.95
N GLY A 61 -5.76 8.85 -13.46
CA GLY A 61 -4.87 9.91 -12.95
C GLY A 61 -4.79 10.03 -11.43
N THR A 62 -5.43 9.14 -10.67
CA THR A 62 -5.48 9.18 -9.20
C THR A 62 -5.19 7.80 -8.61
N ALA A 63 -4.69 7.72 -7.37
CA ALA A 63 -4.21 6.46 -6.82
C ALA A 63 -5.35 5.43 -6.66
N THR A 64 -5.12 4.19 -7.10
CA THR A 64 -6.12 3.13 -6.92
C THR A 64 -6.04 2.61 -5.50
N TRP A 65 -7.17 2.62 -4.80
CA TRP A 65 -7.24 2.14 -3.43
C TRP A 65 -7.42 0.64 -3.37
N THR A 66 -6.72 0.01 -2.44
CA THR A 66 -7.02 -1.35 -2.00
C THR A 66 -7.21 -1.38 -0.49
N THR A 67 -8.34 -1.95 -0.07
CA THR A 67 -8.60 -2.23 1.34
C THR A 67 -7.75 -3.39 1.81
N ILE A 68 -6.84 -3.13 2.75
CA ILE A 68 -6.05 -4.15 3.44
C ILE A 68 -6.89 -4.75 4.58
N ARG A 69 -7.55 -3.88 5.35
CA ARG A 69 -8.39 -4.30 6.46
C ARG A 69 -9.61 -3.40 6.57
N ALA A 70 -10.77 -4.01 6.81
CA ALA A 70 -11.93 -3.31 7.33
C ALA A 70 -11.99 -3.49 8.84
N TYR A 71 -12.27 -2.40 9.57
CA TYR A 71 -12.73 -2.42 10.94
C TYR A 71 -14.16 -1.87 10.95
N ASN A 72 -15.12 -2.79 10.95
CA ASN A 72 -16.53 -2.51 11.12
C ASN A 72 -17.16 -3.61 11.97
N THR A 73 -18.43 -3.50 12.34
CA THR A 73 -19.14 -4.44 13.22
C THR A 73 -19.20 -5.89 12.72
N TYR A 74 -18.74 -6.20 11.49
CA TYR A 74 -18.96 -7.48 10.83
C TYR A 74 -17.68 -8.16 10.30
N VAL A 75 -16.55 -7.46 10.18
CA VAL A 75 -15.31 -8.02 9.62
C VAL A 75 -14.09 -7.50 10.37
N PHE A 76 -13.26 -8.42 10.86
CA PHE A 76 -11.99 -8.12 11.51
C PHE A 76 -10.92 -9.08 10.97
N LYS A 77 -10.08 -8.59 10.05
CA LYS A 77 -8.84 -9.27 9.66
C LYS A 77 -7.66 -8.59 10.37
N PRO A 78 -6.53 -9.28 10.63
CA PRO A 78 -5.32 -8.60 11.08
C PRO A 78 -4.86 -7.59 10.00
N ILE A 79 -4.17 -6.53 10.41
CA ILE A 79 -3.57 -5.57 9.46
C ILE A 79 -2.31 -6.17 8.86
N CYS A 80 -1.44 -6.67 9.72
CA CYS A 80 -0.15 -7.26 9.39
C CYS A 80 -0.35 -8.74 9.04
N ARG A 81 0.51 -9.28 8.17
CA ARG A 81 0.41 -10.67 7.67
C ARG A 81 -0.91 -11.02 6.95
N ASN A 82 -1.74 -10.03 6.64
CA ASN A 82 -2.93 -10.22 5.84
C ASN A 82 -2.62 -9.88 4.38
N PRO A 83 -2.70 -10.85 3.46
CA PRO A 83 -2.38 -10.61 2.07
C PRO A 83 -3.30 -9.56 1.43
N PHE A 84 -2.70 -8.66 0.66
CA PHE A 84 -3.39 -7.68 -0.17
C PHE A 84 -2.71 -7.57 -1.54
N ASN A 85 -3.39 -6.88 -2.45
CA ASN A 85 -2.85 -6.52 -3.76
C ASN A 85 -2.84 -4.99 -3.85
N VAL A 86 -2.05 -4.42 -4.74
CA VAL A 86 -2.12 -2.99 -5.04
C VAL A 86 -1.97 -2.78 -6.54
N THR A 87 -2.77 -1.90 -7.11
CA THR A 87 -2.72 -1.56 -8.53
C THR A 87 -2.09 -0.19 -8.68
N ASP A 88 -1.00 -0.11 -9.45
CA ASP A 88 -0.43 1.14 -9.90
C ASP A 88 -1.39 1.80 -10.89
N ALA A 89 -1.92 2.97 -10.54
CA ALA A 89 -2.86 3.69 -11.39
C ALA A 89 -2.25 4.25 -12.69
N VAL A 90 -0.93 4.42 -12.76
CA VAL A 90 -0.23 4.96 -13.94
C VAL A 90 0.01 3.86 -14.96
N THR A 91 0.52 2.70 -14.53
CA THR A 91 0.83 1.57 -15.42
C THR A 91 -0.31 0.56 -15.54
N ASN A 92 -1.31 0.63 -14.66
CA ASN A 92 -2.38 -0.36 -14.49
C ASN A 92 -1.86 -1.77 -14.13
N THR A 93 -0.62 -1.86 -13.62
CA THR A 93 -0.02 -3.11 -13.15
C THR A 93 -0.53 -3.42 -11.76
N THR A 94 -1.05 -4.62 -11.55
CA THR A 94 -1.42 -5.09 -10.21
C THR A 94 -0.32 -5.95 -9.64
N TYR A 95 0.16 -5.57 -8.46
CA TYR A 95 1.11 -6.31 -7.66
C TYR A 95 0.32 -7.15 -6.66
N TYR A 96 0.53 -8.46 -6.70
CA TYR A 96 -0.22 -9.44 -5.93
C TYR A 96 0.60 -10.00 -4.78
N ASN A 97 -0.10 -10.59 -3.80
CA ASN A 97 0.51 -11.37 -2.72
C ASN A 97 1.45 -10.55 -1.82
N LEU A 98 1.09 -9.29 -1.57
CA LEU A 98 1.81 -8.42 -0.66
C LEU A 98 1.26 -8.58 0.77
N GLU A 99 2.10 -8.40 1.77
CA GLU A 99 1.67 -8.26 3.17
C GLU A 99 2.40 -7.10 3.85
N LEU A 100 1.79 -6.59 4.92
CA LEU A 100 2.45 -5.61 5.78
C LEU A 100 3.25 -6.34 6.85
N ALA A 101 4.50 -5.93 6.99
CA ALA A 101 5.33 -6.26 8.14
C ALA A 101 5.22 -5.13 9.17
N CYS A 102 4.95 -5.52 10.42
CA CYS A 102 4.78 -4.60 11.54
C CYS A 102 5.75 -4.94 12.66
N VAL A 103 5.95 -4.01 13.59
CA VAL A 103 6.74 -4.25 14.80
C VAL A 103 6.11 -5.35 15.67
N ASP A 104 4.78 -5.37 15.75
CA ASP A 104 3.99 -6.39 16.42
C ASP A 104 2.92 -6.92 15.47
N ASP A 105 2.75 -8.24 15.40
CA ASP A 105 1.71 -8.91 14.61
C ASP A 105 0.40 -9.08 15.42
N ASN A 106 0.45 -8.93 16.75
CA ASN A 106 -0.69 -9.10 17.67
C ASN A 106 -1.32 -7.76 18.09
N ILE A 107 -1.46 -6.84 17.13
CA ILE A 107 -2.02 -5.52 17.39
C ILE A 107 -3.52 -5.63 17.71
N PRO A 108 -3.98 -5.07 18.84
CA PRO A 108 -5.41 -5.00 19.15
C PRO A 108 -6.21 -4.36 18.02
N LEU A 109 -7.45 -4.80 17.81
CA LEU A 109 -8.24 -4.36 16.66
C LEU A 109 -8.45 -2.84 16.58
N TYR A 110 -8.44 -2.16 17.72
CA TYR A 110 -8.64 -0.71 17.88
C TYR A 110 -7.33 0.10 17.95
N ALA A 111 -6.17 -0.57 17.93
CA ALA A 111 -4.88 0.09 17.96
C ALA A 111 -4.35 0.36 16.55
N ASN A 112 -3.50 1.38 16.43
CA ASN A 112 -2.80 1.67 15.18
C ASN A 112 -1.57 0.75 15.06
N PRO A 113 -1.31 0.17 13.88
CA PRO A 113 -0.14 -0.64 13.61
C PRO A 113 1.10 0.26 13.50
N GLU A 114 2.25 -0.28 13.86
CA GLU A 114 3.54 0.28 13.47
C GLU A 114 4.04 -0.51 12.26
N VAL A 115 3.72 -0.03 11.05
CA VAL A 115 4.13 -0.67 9.80
C VAL A 115 5.57 -0.30 9.48
N THR A 116 6.39 -1.30 9.17
CA THR A 116 7.82 -1.13 8.88
C THR A 116 8.18 -1.44 7.43
N ALA A 117 7.40 -2.30 6.76
CA ALA A 117 7.66 -2.69 5.39
C ALA A 117 6.44 -3.30 4.70
N VAL A 118 6.50 -3.33 3.37
CA VAL A 118 5.71 -4.22 2.53
C VAL A 118 6.60 -5.40 2.13
N VAL A 119 6.06 -6.61 2.21
CA VAL A 119 6.76 -7.87 1.92
C VAL A 119 6.01 -8.64 0.84
N ASP A 120 6.73 -9.23 -0.10
CA ASP A 120 6.16 -10.22 -1.02
C ASP A 120 6.05 -11.56 -0.28
N THR A 121 4.83 -12.04 -0.08
CA THR A 121 4.55 -13.30 0.64
C THR A 121 5.10 -14.54 -0.06
N LYS A 122 5.33 -14.49 -1.38
CA LYS A 122 5.89 -15.61 -2.15
C LYS A 122 7.39 -15.77 -1.90
N THR A 123 8.11 -14.65 -1.80
CA THR A 123 9.57 -14.65 -1.63
C THR A 123 10.00 -14.37 -0.19
N ASN A 124 9.06 -13.93 0.66
CA ASN A 124 9.29 -13.42 2.01
C ASN A 124 10.38 -12.33 2.05
N LYS A 125 10.46 -11.52 0.99
CA LYS A 125 11.41 -10.42 0.87
C LYS A 125 10.70 -9.09 1.02
N THR A 126 11.32 -8.18 1.75
CA THR A 126 10.95 -6.77 1.77
C THR A 126 11.02 -6.22 0.35
N VAL A 127 9.91 -5.66 -0.10
CA VAL A 127 9.83 -4.98 -1.40
C VAL A 127 9.87 -3.46 -1.24
N GLU A 128 9.37 -2.94 -0.12
CA GLU A 128 9.47 -1.53 0.27
C GLU A 128 9.60 -1.40 1.79
N THR A 129 10.37 -0.41 2.24
CA THR A 129 10.42 0.01 3.64
C THR A 129 9.42 1.14 3.85
N CYS A 130 8.68 1.10 4.94
CA CYS A 130 7.66 2.08 5.28
C CYS A 130 8.09 2.95 6.45
N VAL A 131 7.83 4.25 6.36
CA VAL A 131 8.07 5.21 7.44
C VAL A 131 6.79 5.97 7.77
N PRO A 132 6.56 6.34 9.04
CA PRO A 132 5.47 7.22 9.40
C PRO A 132 5.57 8.56 8.66
N VAL A 133 4.43 9.05 8.18
CA VAL A 133 4.38 10.32 7.45
C VAL A 133 4.40 11.50 8.42
N SER A 134 5.16 12.53 8.05
CA SER A 134 5.05 13.87 8.61
C SER A 134 5.05 14.90 7.49
N LEU A 135 3.98 15.69 7.36
CA LEU A 135 3.84 16.69 6.29
C LEU A 135 4.29 18.08 6.74
N ASN A 136 5.43 18.22 7.42
CA ASN A 136 6.04 19.53 7.77
C ASN A 136 5.06 20.59 8.33
N GLY A 137 4.17 20.19 9.23
CA GLY A 137 3.16 21.07 9.83
C GLY A 137 1.81 21.11 9.11
N GLN A 138 1.66 20.40 7.98
CA GLN A 138 0.37 20.16 7.35
C GLN A 138 -0.35 18.95 7.94
N SER A 139 -1.67 18.92 7.74
CA SER A 139 -2.52 17.83 8.18
C SER A 139 -2.28 16.61 7.31
N THR A 140 -2.00 15.47 7.93
CA THR A 140 -2.04 14.17 7.26
C THR A 140 -3.47 13.68 7.02
N TYR A 141 -4.47 14.41 7.52
CA TYR A 141 -5.88 14.15 7.29
C TYR A 141 -6.46 15.07 6.21
N GLY A 142 -7.14 14.49 5.22
CA GLY A 142 -7.95 15.17 4.21
C GLY A 142 -9.39 14.67 4.26
N GLY A 143 -10.36 15.58 4.36
CA GLY A 143 -11.78 15.23 4.34
C GLY A 143 -12.25 14.99 2.91
N CYS A 144 -13.07 13.96 2.69
CA CYS A 144 -13.72 13.74 1.41
C CYS A 144 -14.81 14.80 1.18
N SER A 145 -15.05 15.13 -0.09
CA SER A 145 -16.11 16.01 -0.58
C SER A 145 -17.52 15.52 -0.27
N ASP A 146 -17.70 14.24 0.10
CA ASP A 146 -18.98 13.71 0.57
C ASP A 146 -19.32 14.10 2.01
N HIS A 147 -18.42 14.83 2.70
CA HIS A 147 -18.55 15.39 4.04
C HIS A 147 -18.77 14.39 5.19
N PHE A 148 -18.82 13.09 4.91
CA PHE A 148 -19.01 12.06 5.94
C PHE A 148 -17.78 11.16 6.12
N SER A 149 -16.79 11.30 5.24
CA SER A 149 -15.59 10.48 5.26
C SER A 149 -14.31 11.29 5.13
N GLY A 150 -13.19 10.68 5.46
CA GLY A 150 -11.88 11.32 5.40
C GLY A 150 -10.75 10.31 5.41
N VAL A 151 -9.60 10.72 4.87
CA VAL A 151 -8.38 9.92 4.79
C VAL A 151 -7.31 10.48 5.68
N SER A 152 -6.70 9.62 6.49
CA SER A 152 -5.44 9.92 7.18
C SER A 152 -4.29 9.19 6.49
N TYR A 153 -3.36 9.94 5.91
CA TYR A 153 -2.11 9.42 5.36
C TYR A 153 -1.11 9.11 6.48
N SER A 154 -0.79 7.82 6.64
CA SER A 154 -0.10 7.33 7.84
C SER A 154 1.33 6.87 7.56
N PHE A 155 1.57 6.17 6.45
CA PHE A 155 2.91 5.66 6.11
C PHE A 155 3.22 5.83 4.62
N ALA A 156 4.45 6.26 4.33
CA ALA A 156 5.03 6.29 3.00
C ALA A 156 5.99 5.10 2.86
N CYS A 157 5.82 4.29 1.82
CA CYS A 157 6.70 3.16 1.54
C CYS A 157 7.48 3.40 0.24
N SER A 158 8.74 2.97 0.25
CA SER A 158 9.64 3.06 -0.90
C SER A 158 10.70 1.96 -0.86
N ALA A 159 11.19 1.56 -2.03
CA ALA A 159 12.29 0.57 -2.17
C ALA A 159 13.65 1.07 -1.65
#